data_AF-A0A0M9E4E3-F1
#
_entry.id   AF-A0A0M9E4E3-F1
#
_cell.length_a   1.000
_cell.length_b   1.000
_cell.length_c   1.000
_cell.angle_alpha   90.00
_cell.angle_beta   90.00
_cell.angle_gamma   90.00
#
_symmetry.space_group_name_H-M   'P 1'
#
loop_
_entity.id
_entity.type
_entity.pdbx_description
1 polymer ?
#
loop_
_entity_poly.entity_id
_entity_poly.type
_entity_poly.pdbx_seq_one_letter_code
_entity_poly.pdbx_strand_id
1 'polypeptide(L)' 'MQARKIILETDHYGRLANQPSFPPNTRMEAIFLIIGKIKEKYRRKPSSIIAKKGKILGDILSSVTPHEDWDVLK' A
#
# COMPACT_ATOMS: atom_id res chain seq x y z
N MET A 1 -8.45 -12.54 0.39
CA MET A 1 -9.08 -11.30 0.90
C MET A 1 -9.27 -11.46 2.40
N GLN A 2 -8.88 -10.51 3.26
CA GLN A 2 -9.28 -10.55 4.68
C GLN A 2 -10.54 -9.70 4.81
N ALA A 3 -11.66 -10.31 5.17
CA ALA A 3 -12.87 -9.58 5.52
C ALA A 3 -12.59 -8.80 6.83
N ARG A 4 -12.80 -7.48 6.81
CA ARG A 4 -12.92 -6.70 8.04
C ARG A 4 -14.40 -6.59 8.35
N LYS A 5 -14.83 -7.18 9.48
CA LYS A 5 -16.22 -7.15 9.94
C LYS A 5 -16.39 -5.90 10.80
N ILE A 6 -17.21 -4.96 10.33
CA ILE A 6 -17.77 -3.91 11.19
C ILE A 6 -19.18 -4.38 11.52
N ILE A 7 -19.47 -4.55 12.80
CA ILE A 7 -20.80 -4.94 13.28
C ILE A 7 -21.49 -3.65 13.70
N LEU A 8 -22.53 -3.28 12.97
CA LEU A 8 -23.44 -2.22 13.34
C LEU A 8 -24.68 -2.88 13.92
N GLU A 9 -25.04 -2.49 15.13
CA GLU A 9 -26.21 -3.02 15.83
C GLU A 9 -27.36 -2.03 15.70
N THR A 10 -28.59 -2.55 15.67
CA THR A 10 -29.81 -1.73 15.68
C THR A 10 -30.62 -2.01 16.93
N ASP A 11 -31.29 -1.00 17.46
CA ASP A 11 -32.24 -1.13 18.57
C ASP A 11 -33.56 -1.82 18.13
N HIS A 12 -34.47 -2.01 19.09
CA HIS A 12 -35.81 -2.59 18.85
C HIS A 12 -36.69 -1.77 17.89
N TYR A 13 -36.31 -0.52 17.58
CA TYR A 13 -36.98 0.36 16.64
C TYR A 13 -36.24 0.44 15.28
N GLY A 14 -35.18 -0.35 15.08
CA GLY A 14 -34.39 -0.37 13.85
C GLY A 14 -33.40 0.79 13.71
N ARG A 15 -33.11 1.54 14.78
CA ARG A 15 -32.14 2.64 14.76
C ARG A 15 -30.75 2.12 15.11
N LEU A 16 -29.71 2.62 14.46
CA LEU A 16 -28.32 2.27 14.76
C LEU A 16 -27.98 2.59 16.22
N ALA A 17 -27.55 1.58 16.97
CA ALA A 17 -27.09 1.68 18.35
C ALA A 17 -25.68 2.27 18.44
N ASN A 18 -25.33 2.86 19.58
CA ASN A 18 -24.00 3.40 19.89
C ASN A 18 -23.51 4.52 18.94
N GLN A 19 -24.43 5.31 18.38
CA GLN A 19 -24.06 6.52 17.65
C GLN A 19 -23.43 7.55 18.61
N PRO A 20 -22.37 8.26 18.20
CA PRO A 20 -21.85 9.38 18.98
C PRO A 20 -22.91 10.49 19.10
N SER A 21 -22.94 11.16 20.26
CA SER A 21 -23.81 12.32 20.47
C SER A 21 -23.31 13.50 19.64
N PHE A 22 -24.22 14.16 18.92
CA PHE A 22 -23.92 15.34 18.13
C PHE A 22 -24.66 16.57 18.66
N PRO A 23 -24.07 17.77 18.54
CA PRO A 23 -24.78 19.01 18.83
C PRO A 23 -25.95 19.23 17.84
N PRO A 24 -26.92 20.11 18.17
CA PRO A 24 -28.04 20.42 17.29
C PRO A 24 -27.61 20.83 15.87
N ASN A 25 -28.41 20.48 14.87
CA ASN A 25 -28.18 20.79 13.44
C ASN A 25 -26.92 20.18 12.82
N THR A 26 -26.42 19.06 13.36
CA THR A 26 -25.25 18.36 12.80
C THR A 26 -25.65 17.39 11.69
N ARG A 27 -24.98 17.47 10.54
CA ARG A 27 -25.07 16.49 9.44
C ARG A 27 -23.82 15.61 9.47
N MET A 28 -23.99 14.29 9.61
CA MET A 28 -22.90 13.32 9.59
C MET A 28 -22.94 12.52 8.29
N GLU A 29 -21.79 12.40 7.62
CA GLU A 29 -21.57 11.52 6.48
C GLU A 29 -20.40 10.59 6.80
N ALA A 30 -20.54 9.30 6.49
CA ALA A 30 -19.49 8.31 6.70
C ALA A 30 -19.23 7.55 5.40
N ILE A 31 -17.98 7.62 4.92
CA ILE A 31 -17.52 6.91 3.73
C ILE A 31 -16.35 6.01 4.14
N PHE A 32 -16.47 4.70 3.92
CA PHE A 32 -15.42 3.73 4.19
C PHE A 32 -14.72 3.33 2.90
N LEU A 33 -13.58 3.97 2.61
CA LEU A 33 -12.73 3.59 1.48
C LEU A 33 -11.74 2.51 1.89
N ILE A 34 -11.99 1.27 1.50
CA ILE A 34 -11.04 0.17 1.67
C ILE A 34 -10.06 0.20 0.50
N ILE A 35 -8.99 0.99 0.64
CA ILE A 35 -7.81 0.86 -0.21
C ILE A 35 -7.23 -0.50 0.16
N GLY A 36 -7.26 -1.47 -0.76
CA GLY A 36 -6.95 -2.87 -0.49
C GLY A 36 -5.63 -3.05 0.26
N LYS A 37 -5.39 -4.25 0.82
CA LYS A 37 -4.13 -4.55 1.53
C LYS A 37 -2.97 -3.99 0.73
N ILE A 38 -2.20 -3.09 1.32
CA ILE A 38 -0.78 -2.98 0.99
C ILE A 38 -0.27 -4.38 1.31
N LYS A 39 -0.25 -5.29 0.32
CA LYS A 39 0.64 -6.42 0.39
C LYS A 39 1.98 -5.74 0.64
N GLU A 40 2.59 -5.97 1.80
CA GLU A 40 4.01 -5.70 1.94
C GLU A 40 4.62 -6.23 0.65
N LYS A 41 5.19 -5.33 -0.17
CA LYS A 41 5.80 -5.73 -1.42
C LYS A 41 6.89 -6.71 -0.99
N TYR A 42 6.60 -8.01 -1.07
CA TYR A 42 7.61 -9.04 -0.89
C TYR A 42 8.70 -8.67 -1.90
N ARG A 43 9.81 -8.12 -1.40
CA ARG A 43 10.96 -7.83 -2.24
C ARG A 43 11.28 -9.14 -2.94
N ARG A 44 11.25 -9.13 -4.29
CA ARG A 44 11.65 -10.30 -5.07
C ARG A 44 13.05 -10.68 -4.61
N LYS A 45 13.19 -11.93 -4.15
CA LYS A 45 14.50 -12.48 -3.79
C LYS A 45 15.01 -13.29 -4.98
N PRO A 46 16.34 -13.32 -5.21
CA PRO A 46 16.93 -14.26 -6.15
C PRO A 46 16.55 -15.70 -5.79
N SER A 47 16.63 -16.63 -6.76
CA SER A 47 16.40 -18.05 -6.49
C SER A 47 17.36 -18.56 -5.40
N SER A 48 16.96 -19.59 -4.66
CA SER A 48 17.79 -20.20 -3.60
C SER A 48 19.14 -20.67 -4.12
N ILE A 49 19.24 -21.00 -5.41
CA ILE A 49 20.45 -21.45 -6.08
C ILE A 49 21.52 -20.36 -6.10
N ILE A 50 21.13 -19.09 -6.28
CA ILE A 50 22.06 -17.96 -6.50
C ILE A 50 22.07 -16.94 -5.35
N ALA A 51 21.04 -16.93 -4.51
CA ALA A 51 20.95 -16.00 -3.39
C ALA A 51 22.20 -16.11 -2.49
N LYS A 52 22.83 -14.95 -2.21
CA LYS A 52 24.05 -14.82 -1.38
C LYS A 52 25.33 -15.44 -1.94
N LYS A 53 25.34 -15.98 -3.17
CA LYS A 53 26.56 -16.56 -3.77
C LYS A 53 27.39 -15.58 -4.58
N GLY A 54 26.85 -14.41 -4.92
CA GLY A 54 27.55 -13.35 -5.64
C GLY A 54 28.01 -12.22 -4.71
N LYS A 55 29.08 -11.54 -5.10
CA LYS A 55 29.55 -10.29 -4.50
C LYS A 55 29.66 -9.23 -5.58
N ILE A 56 29.17 -8.03 -5.30
CA ILE A 56 29.38 -6.87 -6.17
C ILE A 56 30.82 -6.38 -5.93
N LEU A 57 31.63 -6.34 -6.98
CA LEU A 57 33.05 -5.97 -6.91
C LEU A 57 33.33 -4.50 -7.29
N GLY A 58 32.33 -3.77 -7.76
CA GLY A 58 32.45 -2.38 -8.20
C GLY A 58 31.10 -1.69 -8.29
N ASP A 59 31.07 -0.47 -8.81
CA ASP A 59 29.82 0.24 -9.06
C ASP A 59 29.06 -0.41 -10.22
N ILE A 60 27.78 -0.71 -9.98
CA ILE A 60 26.86 -1.29 -10.96
C ILE A 60 25.64 -0.39 -11.22
N LEU A 61 25.57 0.75 -10.52
CA LEU A 61 24.49 1.72 -10.63
C LEU A 61 24.90 2.89 -11.51
N SER A 62 26.17 3.29 -11.47
CA SER A 62 26.70 4.33 -12.36
C SER A 62 26.66 3.89 -13.81
N SER A 63 26.28 4.82 -14.70
CA SER A 63 26.50 4.64 -16.13
C SER A 63 28.01 4.57 -16.41
N VAL A 64 28.41 3.64 -17.28
CA VAL A 64 29.80 3.55 -17.76
C VAL A 64 30.15 4.74 -18.64
N THR A 65 29.16 5.26 -19.37
CA THR A 65 29.30 6.38 -20.30
C THR A 65 28.70 7.65 -19.71
N PRO A 66 29.38 8.82 -19.83
CA PRO A 66 28.80 10.13 -19.55
C PRO A 66 27.49 10.37 -20.32
N HIS A 67 26.62 11.24 -19.79
CA HIS A 67 25.32 11.53 -20.40
C HIS A 67 25.46 12.18 -21.79
N GLU A 68 26.53 12.96 -21.98
CA GLU A 68 26.86 13.65 -23.22
C GLU A 68 27.09 12.65 -24.37
N ASP A 69 27.58 11.46 -24.05
CA ASP A 69 27.88 10.39 -24.98
C ASP A 69 26.67 9.47 -25.26
N TRP A 70 25.44 9.90 -24.93
CA TRP A 70 24.24 9.10 -25.20
C TRP A 70 23.67 9.35 -26.60
N ASP A 71 23.97 10.50 -27.19
CA ASP A 71 23.39 10.98 -28.46
C ASP A 71 24.32 10.73 -29.68
N VAL A 72 25.37 9.91 -29.55
CA VAL A 72 26.41 9.70 -30.58
C VAL A 72 25.92 9.00 -31.87
N LEU A 73 24.65 8.57 -31.91
CA LEU A 73 24.03 7.91 -33.07
C LEU A 73 22.90 8.73 -33.72
N LYS A 74 22.78 10.02 -33.42
CA LYS A 74 21.92 10.94 -34.20
C LYS A 74 22.63 11.43 -35.44
#